data_AF-A0A2E4HKR1-F1
#
_entry.id   AF-A0A2E4HKR1-F1
#
_cell.length_a   1.000
_cell.length_b   1.000
_cell.length_c   1.000
_cell.angle_alpha   90.00
_cell.angle_beta   90.00
_cell.angle_gamma   90.00
#
_symmetry.space_group_name_H-M   'P 1'
#
loop_
_entity.id
_entity.type
_entity.pdbx_description
1 polymer ?
#
loop_
_entity_poly.entity_id
_entity_poly.type
_entity_poly.pdbx_seq_one_letter_code
_entity_poly.pdbx_strand_id
1 'polypeptide(L)'
;MNKLKEKINPYEYNSSLIWWIEIISSQQNYLQAIILGYDGLAYYQGINKNYRTSRDGTIYSLGRLTSMPQNKNQCSNLLLSLGKEMPLNILPNSPSISYDFQP
;
A
#
# COMPACT_ATOMS: atom_id res chain seq x y z
N MET A 1 0.55 21.04 -10.47
CA MET A 1 -0.35 20.01 -9.92
C MET A 1 -0.56 18.94 -10.99
N ASN A 2 0.13 17.77 -10.94
CA ASN A 2 -0.22 16.55 -11.72
C ASN A 2 0.76 15.35 -11.58
N LYS A 3 1.70 15.32 -10.63
CA LYS A 3 2.61 14.16 -10.47
C LYS A 3 2.01 12.93 -9.74
N LEU A 4 0.83 13.06 -9.14
CA LEU A 4 0.21 11.97 -8.37
C LEU A 4 -0.63 11.03 -9.24
N LYS A 5 -1.23 11.51 -10.35
CA LYS A 5 -2.12 10.67 -11.19
C LYS A 5 -1.40 9.53 -11.89
N GLU A 6 -0.12 9.68 -12.21
CA GLU A 6 0.68 8.62 -12.84
C GLU A 6 1.22 7.58 -11.84
N LYS A 7 1.25 7.90 -10.53
CA LYS A 7 1.90 7.06 -9.51
C LYS A 7 1.01 6.02 -8.85
N ILE A 8 -0.29 5.97 -9.18
CA ILE A 8 -1.28 5.09 -8.51
C ILE A 8 -1.76 4.01 -9.48
N ASN A 9 -0.88 3.60 -10.38
CA ASN A 9 -1.16 2.48 -11.24
C ASN A 9 -0.80 1.18 -10.49
N PRO A 10 -1.75 0.26 -10.34
CA PRO A 10 -1.47 -1.04 -9.76
C PRO A 10 -0.67 -1.92 -10.74
N TYR A 11 0.05 -2.88 -10.18
CA TYR A 11 0.52 -4.06 -10.89
C TYR A 11 -0.66 -5.00 -11.17
N GLU A 12 -0.73 -5.57 -12.38
CA GLU A 12 -1.75 -6.55 -12.73
C GLU A 12 -1.23 -7.97 -12.50
N TYR A 13 -1.98 -8.78 -11.75
CA TYR A 13 -1.64 -10.16 -11.45
C TYR A 13 -2.89 -11.03 -11.38
N ASN A 14 -2.98 -12.07 -12.20
CA ASN A 14 -4.11 -13.02 -12.23
C ASN A 14 -5.47 -12.32 -12.15
N SER A 15 -5.71 -11.38 -13.07
CA SER A 15 -6.95 -10.59 -13.15
C SER A 15 -7.25 -9.74 -11.91
N SER A 16 -6.27 -9.52 -11.03
CA SER A 16 -6.36 -8.64 -9.86
C SER A 16 -5.41 -7.46 -10.00
N LEU A 17 -5.79 -6.35 -9.38
CA LEU A 17 -4.98 -5.14 -9.25
C LEU A 17 -4.27 -5.14 -7.91
N ILE A 18 -2.97 -4.83 -7.94
CA ILE A 18 -2.09 -4.83 -6.77
C ILE A 18 -1.42 -3.47 -6.62
N TRP A 19 -1.63 -2.79 -5.48
CA TRP A 19 -0.80 -1.65 -5.08
C TRP A 19 0.14 -2.09 -3.96
N TRP A 20 1.42 -1.83 -4.13
CA TRP A 20 2.42 -1.97 -3.07
C TRP A 20 2.47 -0.70 -2.26
N ILE A 21 2.29 -0.85 -0.96
CA ILE A 21 2.09 0.28 -0.05
C ILE A 21 3.18 0.22 1.01
N GLU A 22 3.89 1.33 1.13
CA GLU A 22 4.76 1.60 2.25
C GLU A 22 4.08 2.64 3.16
N ILE A 23 4.05 2.37 4.45
CA ILE A 23 3.42 3.22 5.45
C ILE A 23 4.26 3.22 6.73
N ILE A 24 4.15 4.25 7.58
CA ILE A 24 4.74 4.20 8.92
C ILE A 24 4.13 3.02 9.70
N SER A 25 4.99 2.25 10.36
CA SER A 25 4.61 0.96 10.95
C SER A 25 3.55 1.06 12.04
N SER A 26 3.53 2.15 12.81
CA SER A 26 2.49 2.40 13.82
C SER A 26 1.11 2.68 13.21
N GLN A 27 1.03 3.01 11.91
CA GLN A 27 -0.22 3.34 11.22
C GLN A 27 -0.77 2.17 10.39
N GLN A 28 -0.06 1.04 10.32
CA GLN A 28 -0.48 -0.11 9.50
C GLN A 28 -1.86 -0.64 9.89
N ASN A 29 -2.14 -0.79 11.19
CA ASN A 29 -3.43 -1.27 11.67
C ASN A 29 -4.56 -0.29 11.37
N TYR A 30 -4.27 1.02 11.41
CA TYR A 30 -5.23 2.06 11.08
C TYR A 30 -5.59 2.01 9.59
N LEU A 31 -4.61 1.89 8.71
CA LEU A 31 -4.83 1.69 7.28
C LEU A 31 -5.69 0.44 7.03
N GLN A 32 -5.36 -0.68 7.66
CA GLN A 32 -6.12 -1.92 7.51
C GLN A 32 -7.58 -1.75 7.94
N ALA A 33 -7.83 -1.07 9.07
CA ALA A 33 -9.18 -0.80 9.56
C ALA A 33 -9.99 0.08 8.59
N ILE A 34 -9.36 1.09 7.99
CA ILE A 34 -10.02 1.92 6.98
C ILE A 34 -10.40 1.09 5.77
N ILE A 35 -9.46 0.31 5.20
CA ILE A 35 -9.74 -0.52 4.02
C ILE A 35 -10.87 -1.52 4.30
N LEU A 36 -10.87 -2.16 5.49
CA LEU A 36 -11.94 -3.08 5.89
C LEU A 36 -13.32 -2.41 5.99
N GLY A 37 -13.37 -1.10 6.26
CA GLY A 37 -14.62 -0.33 6.27
C GLY A 37 -15.23 -0.11 4.88
N TYR A 38 -14.45 -0.28 3.81
CA TYR A 38 -14.94 -0.24 2.43
C TYR A 38 -15.25 -1.66 1.96
N ASP A 39 -16.40 -2.17 2.38
CA ASP A 39 -16.86 -3.54 2.08
C ASP A 39 -16.73 -3.88 0.59
N GLY A 40 -16.04 -4.98 0.29
CA GLY A 40 -15.80 -5.48 -1.07
C GLY A 40 -14.93 -4.59 -1.98
N LEU A 41 -14.42 -3.45 -1.51
CA LEU A 41 -13.61 -2.56 -2.36
C LEU A 41 -12.22 -3.15 -2.62
N ALA A 42 -11.51 -3.52 -1.56
CA ALA A 42 -10.16 -4.05 -1.63
C ALA A 42 -9.79 -4.81 -0.34
N TYR A 43 -8.73 -5.61 -0.43
CA TYR A 43 -8.13 -6.32 0.70
C TYR A 43 -6.71 -5.81 0.95
N TYR A 44 -6.40 -5.43 2.19
CA TYR A 44 -5.05 -5.02 2.60
C TYR A 44 -4.35 -6.16 3.37
N GLN A 45 -3.11 -6.45 2.99
CA GLN A 45 -2.24 -7.43 3.63
C GLN A 45 -0.93 -6.78 4.06
N GLY A 46 -0.58 -6.87 5.35
CA GLY A 46 0.76 -6.56 5.83
C GLY A 46 1.75 -7.65 5.40
N ILE A 47 2.91 -7.26 4.86
CA ILE A 47 3.92 -8.18 4.31
C ILE A 47 5.18 -8.19 5.18
N ASN A 48 5.72 -7.01 5.51
CA ASN A 48 6.86 -6.88 6.41
C ASN A 48 6.69 -5.63 7.28
N LYS A 49 6.62 -5.82 8.60
CA LYS A 49 6.42 -4.73 9.55
C LYS A 49 7.66 -3.84 9.73
N ASN A 50 8.85 -4.33 9.44
CA ASN A 50 10.12 -3.62 9.57
C ASN A 50 10.83 -3.53 8.21
N TYR A 51 10.10 -3.14 7.17
CA TYR A 51 10.59 -3.14 5.80
C TYR A 51 11.80 -2.22 5.58
N ARG A 52 11.76 -1.01 6.16
CA ARG A 52 12.93 -0.13 6.21
C ARG A 52 12.84 0.84 7.37
N THR A 53 13.98 1.37 7.79
CA THR A 53 14.07 2.47 8.76
C THR A 53 14.71 3.67 8.07
N SER A 54 14.10 4.86 8.18
CA SER A 54 14.73 6.10 7.70
C SER A 54 15.80 6.61 8.66
N ARG A 55 16.56 7.61 8.21
CA ARG A 55 17.68 8.20 8.98
C ARG A 55 17.25 8.83 10.31
N ASP A 56 15.99 9.26 10.41
CA ASP A 56 15.37 9.81 11.62
C ASP A 56 14.84 8.73 12.59
N GLY A 57 15.01 7.45 12.27
CA GLY A 57 14.53 6.34 13.08
C GLY A 57 13.08 5.92 12.79
N THR A 58 12.37 6.58 11.86
CA THR A 58 11.00 6.17 11.50
C THR A 58 11.01 4.80 10.81
N ILE A 59 10.27 3.85 11.37
CA ILE A 59 10.14 2.49 10.83
C ILE A 59 8.95 2.44 9.87
N TYR A 60 9.19 1.99 8.66
CA TYR A 60 8.18 1.79 7.63
C TYR A 60 7.86 0.30 7.46
N SER A 61 6.57 0.01 7.34
CA SER A 61 6.04 -1.29 7.01
C SER A 61 5.70 -1.36 5.53
N LEU A 62 5.88 -2.54 4.95
CA LEU A 62 5.41 -2.91 3.63
C LEU A 62 4.09 -3.67 3.74
N GLY A 63 3.13 -3.28 2.92
CA GLY A 63 1.91 -4.02 2.69
C GLY A 63 1.51 -4.00 1.23
N ARG A 64 0.41 -4.70 0.94
CA ARG A 64 -0.16 -4.83 -0.38
C ARG A 64 -1.67 -4.64 -0.31
N LEU A 65 -2.22 -3.82 -1.20
CA LEU A 65 -3.66 -3.71 -1.43
C LEU A 65 -4.00 -4.50 -2.70
N THR A 66 -4.99 -5.39 -2.61
CA THR A 66 -5.48 -6.19 -3.73
C THR A 66 -6.94 -5.86 -4.00
N SER A 67 -7.30 -5.66 -5.27
CA SER A 67 -8.66 -5.34 -5.69
C SER A 67 -8.99 -5.96 -7.03
N MET A 68 -10.29 -6.11 -7.32
CA MET A 68 -10.75 -6.45 -8.66
C MET A 68 -10.58 -5.28 -9.65
N PRO A 69 -10.46 -5.53 -10.97
CA PRO A 69 -10.24 -4.49 -11.97
C PRO A 69 -11.33 -3.41 -12.04
N GLN A 70 -12.60 -3.78 -11.84
CA GLN A 70 -13.72 -2.84 -11.86
C GLN A 70 -13.62 -1.75 -10.78
N ASN A 71 -12.91 -2.03 -9.69
CA ASN A 71 -12.76 -1.12 -8.55
C ASN A 71 -11.55 -0.18 -8.70
N LYS A 72 -10.82 -0.23 -9.83
CA LYS A 72 -9.57 0.54 -10.04
C LYS A 72 -9.71 2.00 -9.64
N ASN A 73 -10.71 2.68 -10.19
CA ASN A 73 -10.88 4.11 -9.98
C ASN A 73 -11.23 4.44 -8.52
N GLN A 74 -12.07 3.62 -7.88
CA GLN A 74 -12.44 3.80 -6.48
C GLN A 74 -11.25 3.56 -5.55
N CYS A 75 -10.47 2.50 -5.77
CA CYS A 75 -9.24 2.23 -5.03
C CYS A 75 -8.20 3.34 -5.20
N SER A 76 -7.97 3.79 -6.44
CA SER A 76 -7.03 4.88 -6.69
C SER A 76 -7.46 6.17 -6.01
N ASN A 77 -8.75 6.49 -6.00
CA ASN A 77 -9.28 7.66 -5.29
C ASN A 77 -9.15 7.54 -3.77
N LEU A 78 -9.43 6.36 -3.21
CA LEU A 78 -9.24 6.09 -1.78
C LEU A 78 -7.78 6.28 -1.38
N LEU A 79 -6.85 5.70 -2.14
CA LEU A 79 -5.41 5.84 -1.91
C LEU A 79 -4.92 7.29 -2.03
N LEU A 80 -5.51 8.08 -2.96
CA LEU A 80 -5.25 9.52 -3.04
C LEU A 80 -5.73 10.28 -1.81
N SER A 81 -6.91 9.95 -1.28
CA SER A 81 -7.44 10.57 -0.07
C SER A 81 -6.58 10.21 1.14
N LEU A 82 -6.24 8.93 1.30
CA LEU A 82 -5.38 8.45 2.38
C LEU A 82 -3.99 9.10 2.35
N GLY A 83 -3.39 9.23 1.17
CA GLY A 83 -2.09 9.90 1.01
C GLY A 83 -2.09 11.40 1.39
N LYS A 84 -3.26 12.03 1.58
CA LYS A 84 -3.38 13.39 2.15
C LYS A 84 -3.47 13.40 3.67
N GLU A 85 -3.96 12.32 4.26
CA GLU A 85 -4.23 12.19 5.70
C GLU A 85 -3.09 11.52 6.46
N MET A 86 -2.34 10.65 5.79
CA MET A 86 -1.24 9.89 6.39
C MET A 86 -0.06 9.74 5.42
N PRO A 87 1.17 9.59 5.95
CA PRO A 87 2.37 9.30 5.18
C PRO A 87 2.31 7.88 4.60
N LEU A 88 1.61 7.76 3.48
CA LEU A 88 1.44 6.56 2.69
C LEU A 88 2.13 6.76 1.33
N ASN A 89 3.05 5.86 1.02
CA ASN A 89 3.75 5.81 -0.26
C ASN A 89 3.28 4.61 -1.07
N ILE A 90 2.96 4.85 -2.34
CA ILE A 90 2.65 3.78 -3.30
C ILE A 90 3.91 3.52 -4.09
N LEU A 91 4.41 2.29 -3.99
CA LEU A 91 5.63 1.89 -4.66
C LEU A 91 5.34 1.63 -6.14
N PRO A 92 6.21 2.09 -7.05
CA PRO A 92 5.99 1.94 -8.49
C PRO A 92 6.15 0.50 -8.98
N ASN A 93 6.85 -0.34 -8.22
CA ASN A 93 7.13 -1.74 -8.55
C ASN A 93 6.92 -2.61 -7.32
N SER A 94 6.73 -3.91 -7.55
CA SER A 94 6.87 -4.90 -6.48
C SER A 94 8.26 -4.76 -5.87
N PRO A 95 8.38 -4.59 -4.55
CA PRO A 95 9.67 -4.65 -3.91
C PRO A 95 10.24 -6.06 -4.08
N SER A 96 11.54 -6.14 -4.31
CA SER A 96 12.30 -7.37 -4.13
C SER A 96 12.29 -7.69 -2.64
N ILE A 97 11.38 -8.56 -2.22
CA ILE A 97 11.39 -9.09 -0.86
C ILE A 97 12.53 -10.11 -0.84
N SER A 98 13.71 -9.66 -0.43
CA SER A 98 14.73 -10.60 0.03
C SER A 98 14.16 -11.26 1.27
N TYR A 99 13.84 -12.55 1.18
CA TYR A 99 13.67 -13.38 2.36
C TYR A 99 15.07 -13.55 2.97
N ASP A 100 15.56 -12.50 3.63
CA ASP A 100 16.69 -12.65 4.52
C ASP A 100 16.22 -13.60 5.62
N PHE A 101 16.77 -14.82 5.55
CA PHE A 101 16.61 -15.89 6.52
C PHE A 101 16.58 -15.31 7.93
N GLN A 102 15.48 -15.56 8.66
CA GLN A 102 15.53 -15.44 10.11
C GLN A 102 16.27 -16.66 10.69
N PRO A 103 17.06 -16.47 11.76
CA PRO A 103 17.86 -17.53 12.39
C PRO A 103 17.05 -18.70 12.92
#